data_AF-B8RJ70-F1
#
_entry.id   AF-B8RJ70-F1
#
_cell.length_a   1.000
_cell.length_b   1.000
_cell.length_c   1.000
_cell.angle_alpha   90.00
_cell.angle_beta   90.00
_cell.angle_gamma   90.00
#
_symmetry.space_group_name_H-M   'P 1'
#
loop_
_entity.id
_entity.type
_entity.pdbx_description
1 polymer ?
#
loop_
_entity_poly.entity_id
_entity_poly.type
_entity_poly.pdbx_seq_one_letter_code
_entity_poly.pdbx_strand_id
1 'polypeptide(L)'
;VTELDIASPTPTYVKSKVVNQQQCINNLQRMYARNARIFCGDGEGSVPCNGDPGSGLVIKRGNQYYLRGVVSKGLLDQNTLKCDATKYAIYTDIAPFRSWLRQVTQT
;
A
#
# COMPACT_ATOMS: atom_id res chain seq x y z
N VAL A 1 -10.55 -7.38 3.78
CA VAL A 1 -10.57 -6.16 4.62
C VAL A 1 -11.99 -5.68 4.76
N THR A 2 -12.46 -5.56 6.00
CA THR A 2 -13.82 -5.16 6.34
C THR A 2 -13.87 -3.66 6.57
N GLU A 3 -14.95 -3.00 6.13
CA GLU A 3 -15.29 -1.58 6.37
C GLU A 3 -15.54 -1.23 7.86
N LEU A 4 -15.35 -2.21 8.75
CA LEU A 4 -15.45 -2.09 10.19
C LEU A 4 -14.06 -2.43 10.71
N ASP A 5 -13.43 -1.53 11.47
CA ASP A 5 -12.11 -1.63 12.11
C ASP A 5 -11.96 -2.81 13.10
N ILE A 6 -12.45 -3.98 12.71
CA ILE A 6 -12.43 -5.24 13.43
C ILE A 6 -11.39 -6.11 12.74
N ALA A 7 -10.38 -6.52 13.48
CA ALA A 7 -9.36 -7.42 12.97
C ALA A 7 -10.01 -8.71 12.47
N SER A 8 -9.72 -9.08 11.22
CA SER A 8 -10.20 -10.33 10.65
C SER A 8 -9.53 -11.52 11.35
N PRO A 9 -10.27 -12.56 11.77
CA PRO A 9 -9.69 -13.75 12.39
C PRO A 9 -8.89 -14.61 11.40
N THR A 10 -9.07 -14.39 10.10
CA THR A 10 -8.38 -15.10 9.02
C THR A 10 -7.64 -14.12 8.10
N PRO A 11 -6.49 -14.50 7.52
CA PRO A 11 -5.81 -13.68 6.53
C PRO A 11 -6.71 -13.37 5.34
N THR A 12 -6.75 -12.10 4.94
CA THR A 12 -7.48 -11.65 3.74
C THR A 12 -6.54 -10.89 2.82
N TYR A 13 -6.94 -10.72 1.57
CA TYR A 13 -6.23 -9.88 0.61
C TYR A 13 -7.21 -9.00 -0.15
N VAL A 14 -6.69 -7.90 -0.69
CA VAL A 14 -7.41 -7.05 -1.64
C VAL A 14 -6.65 -6.97 -2.94
N LYS A 15 -7.40 -6.70 -4.01
CA LYS A 15 -6.80 -6.28 -5.27
C LYS A 15 -6.55 -4.79 -5.18
N SER A 16 -5.42 -4.35 -5.72
CA SER A 16 -5.13 -2.94 -5.84
C SER A 16 -4.52 -2.64 -7.20
N LYS A 17 -4.97 -1.55 -7.80
CA LYS A 17 -4.44 -1.02 -9.05
C LYS A 17 -3.43 0.06 -8.73
N VAL A 18 -2.19 -0.13 -9.19
CA VAL A 18 -1.13 0.89 -9.04
C VAL A 18 -1.54 2.15 -9.80
N VAL A 19 -1.49 3.29 -9.12
CA VAL A 19 -1.87 4.60 -9.64
C VAL A 19 -0.64 5.31 -10.21
N ASN A 20 -0.85 6.21 -11.17
CA ASN A 20 0.22 7.04 -11.70
C ASN A 20 0.90 7.86 -10.59
N GLN A 21 2.23 7.97 -10.62
CA GLN A 21 3.00 8.64 -9.57
C GLN A 21 2.61 10.10 -9.37
N GLN A 22 2.36 10.86 -10.45
CA GLN A 22 1.98 12.27 -10.35
C GLN A 22 0.60 12.42 -9.70
N GLN A 23 -0.35 11.56 -10.08
CA GLN A 23 -1.67 11.52 -9.46
C GLN A 23 -1.58 11.15 -7.97
N CYS A 24 -0.77 10.15 -7.62
CA CYS A 24 -0.51 9.78 -6.22
C CYS A 24 0.00 10.98 -5.41
N ILE A 25 1.10 11.60 -5.83
CA ILE A 25 1.71 12.72 -5.11
C ILE A 25 0.78 13.94 -5.02
N ASN A 26 0.01 14.22 -6.07
CA ASN A 26 -0.96 15.32 -6.06
C ASN A 26 -2.09 15.07 -5.04
N ASN A 27 -2.60 13.84 -4.96
CA ASN A 27 -3.65 13.48 -4.00
C ASN A 27 -3.17 13.48 -2.55
N LEU A 28 -1.86 13.31 -2.31
CA LEU A 28 -1.28 13.33 -0.97
C LEU A 28 -1.00 14.74 -0.43
N GLN A 29 -1.44 15.82 -1.11
CA GLN A 29 -1.47 17.21 -0.62
C GLN A 29 -0.17 17.68 0.10
N ARG A 30 1.01 17.27 -0.37
CA ARG A 30 2.33 17.58 0.23
C ARG A 30 2.65 16.89 1.57
N MET A 31 1.90 15.88 1.98
CA MET A 31 2.27 15.03 3.12
C MET A 31 3.61 14.30 2.90
N TYR A 32 3.96 14.05 1.64
CA TYR A 32 5.22 13.42 1.25
C TYR A 32 6.00 14.30 0.28
N ALA A 33 7.33 14.24 0.39
CA ALA A 33 8.21 14.88 -0.57
C ALA A 33 8.05 14.24 -1.96
N ARG A 34 8.24 15.03 -3.02
CA ARG A 34 8.10 14.54 -4.42
C ARG A 34 9.05 13.38 -4.75
N ASN A 35 10.18 13.29 -4.06
CA ASN A 35 11.19 12.23 -4.19
C ASN A 35 11.01 11.09 -3.17
N ALA A 36 9.91 11.07 -2.42
CA ALA A 36 9.62 9.98 -1.50
C ALA A 36 9.55 8.64 -2.26
N ARG A 37 10.13 7.59 -1.67
CA ARG A 37 10.15 6.23 -2.24
C ARG A 37 8.83 5.53 -1.98
N ILE A 38 7.74 6.11 -2.48
CA ILE A 38 6.37 5.62 -2.31
C ILE A 38 5.64 5.57 -3.65
N PHE A 39 4.62 4.73 -3.70
CA PHE A 39 3.59 4.77 -4.74
C PHE A 39 2.21 4.55 -4.10
N CYS A 40 1.15 4.89 -4.85
CA CYS A 40 -0.22 4.70 -4.41
C CYS A 40 -0.87 3.53 -5.15
N GLY A 41 -1.78 2.86 -4.47
CA GLY A 41 -2.69 1.90 -5.07
C GLY A 41 -4.14 2.29 -4.77
N ASP A 42 -4.99 2.15 -5.78
CA ASP A 42 -6.44 2.24 -5.65
C ASP A 42 -6.99 0.85 -5.34
N GLY A 43 -7.88 0.75 -4.36
CA GLY A 43 -8.40 -0.51 -3.83
C GLY A 43 -9.59 -1.08 -4.58
N GLU A 44 -10.07 -0.46 -5.66
CA GLU A 44 -11.30 -0.86 -6.38
C GLU A 44 -12.49 -1.06 -5.41
N GLY A 45 -12.61 -0.20 -4.39
CA GLY A 45 -13.61 -0.31 -3.33
C GLY A 45 -13.16 -1.08 -2.08
N SER A 46 -11.88 -1.44 -1.96
CA SER A 46 -11.31 -2.04 -0.73
C SER A 46 -9.81 -1.73 -0.59
N VAL A 47 -9.43 -1.03 0.47
CA VAL A 47 -8.04 -0.62 0.72
C VAL A 47 -7.45 -1.28 1.96
N PRO A 48 -6.12 -1.52 2.01
CA PRO A 48 -5.43 -1.80 3.25
C PRO A 48 -5.75 -0.75 4.33
N CYS A 49 -5.99 -1.24 5.55
CA CYS A 49 -6.52 -0.47 6.66
C CYS A 49 -5.62 -0.58 7.89
N ASN A 50 -6.11 -0.14 9.04
CA ASN A 50 -5.49 -0.33 10.34
C ASN A 50 -5.12 -1.81 10.55
N GLY A 51 -3.86 -2.06 10.95
CA GLY A 51 -3.32 -3.42 11.12
C GLY A 51 -2.67 -4.01 9.87
N ASP A 52 -2.92 -3.46 8.68
CA ASP A 52 -2.25 -3.90 7.45
C ASP A 52 -0.85 -3.30 7.18
N PRO A 53 -0.41 -2.16 7.77
CA PRO A 53 0.95 -1.67 7.56
C PRO A 53 2.02 -2.74 7.81
N GLY A 54 2.99 -2.85 6.89
CA GLY A 54 3.97 -3.94 6.85
C GLY A 54 3.58 -5.10 5.92
N SER A 55 2.31 -5.22 5.53
CA SER A 55 1.85 -6.24 4.57
C SER A 55 2.39 -5.98 3.16
N GLY A 56 2.62 -7.06 2.41
CA GLY A 56 3.20 -6.98 1.07
C GLY A 56 2.16 -6.78 -0.04
N LEU A 57 2.39 -5.80 -0.91
CA LEU A 57 1.77 -5.74 -2.24
C LEU A 57 2.60 -6.57 -3.21
N VAL A 58 1.98 -7.62 -3.75
CA VAL A 58 2.60 -8.51 -4.73
C VAL A 58 2.01 -8.30 -6.13
N ILE A 59 2.87 -8.34 -7.15
CA ILE A 59 2.46 -8.35 -8.55
C ILE A 59 2.68 -9.76 -9.10
N LYS A 60 1.63 -10.32 -9.68
CA LYS A 60 1.72 -11.59 -10.42
C LYS A 60 2.33 -11.35 -11.80
N ARG A 61 3.37 -12.11 -12.14
CA ARG A 61 3.98 -12.16 -13.48
C ARG A 61 4.10 -13.63 -13.90
N GLY A 62 3.32 -14.04 -14.90
CA GLY A 62 3.16 -15.45 -15.24
C GLY A 62 2.63 -16.24 -14.03
N ASN A 63 3.37 -17.28 -13.63
CA ASN A 63 3.02 -18.14 -12.50
C ASN A 63 3.68 -17.73 -11.17
N GLN A 64 4.37 -16.59 -11.12
CA GLN A 64 5.12 -16.15 -9.94
C GLN A 64 4.60 -14.83 -9.39
N TYR A 65 4.75 -14.63 -8.08
CA TYR A 65 4.40 -13.40 -7.37
C TYR A 65 5.67 -12.69 -6.92
N TYR A 66 5.73 -11.39 -7.16
CA TYR A 66 6.88 -10.55 -6.84
C TYR A 66 6.44 -9.44 -5.90
N LEU A 67 7.12 -9.32 -4.76
CA LEU A 67 6.92 -8.18 -3.86
C LEU A 67 7.28 -6.89 -4.60
N ARG A 68 6.36 -5.93 -4.61
CA ARG A 68 6.52 -4.63 -5.27
C ARG A 68 6.50 -3.48 -4.28
N GLY A 69 5.70 -3.59 -3.23
CA GLY A 69 5.62 -2.59 -2.18
C GLY A 69 5.20 -3.17 -0.86
N VAL A 70 5.31 -2.35 0.17
CA VAL A 70 4.88 -2.67 1.54
C VAL A 70 3.87 -1.62 1.95
N VAL A 71 2.73 -2.02 2.51
CA VAL A 71 1.70 -1.11 3.00
C VAL A 71 2.34 -0.17 4.03
N SER A 72 2.29 1.13 3.77
CA SER A 72 2.74 2.15 4.70
C SER A 72 1.55 2.75 5.45
N LYS A 73 0.50 3.16 4.73
CA LYS A 73 -0.67 3.81 5.33
C LYS A 73 -1.92 3.68 4.46
N GLY A 74 -3.03 3.30 5.07
CA GLY A 74 -4.38 3.51 4.53
C GLY A 74 -4.89 4.91 4.91
N LEU A 75 -5.64 5.56 4.02
CA LEU A 75 -6.25 6.85 4.31
C LEU A 75 -7.58 6.67 5.03
N LEU A 76 -7.86 7.57 5.97
CA LEU A 76 -9.09 7.57 6.75
C LEU A 76 -10.10 8.57 6.17
N ASP A 77 -11.37 8.28 6.36
CA ASP A 77 -12.45 9.21 6.15
C ASP A 77 -12.41 10.24 7.30
N GLN A 78 -12.53 11.53 6.96
CA GLN A 78 -12.28 12.60 7.93
C GLN A 78 -13.42 12.74 8.95
N ASN A 79 -14.62 12.25 8.62
CA ASN A 79 -15.80 12.39 9.48
C ASN A 79 -15.95 11.18 10.41
N THR A 80 -15.76 9.98 9.87
CA THR A 80 -15.96 8.71 10.58
C THR A 80 -14.68 8.17 11.21
N LEU A 81 -13.51 8.66 10.79
CA LEU A 81 -12.18 8.17 11.16
C LEU A 81 -11.93 6.69 10.83
N LYS A 82 -12.80 6.09 10.01
CA LYS A 82 -12.66 4.73 9.49
C LYS A 82 -11.83 4.73 8.22
N CYS A 83 -11.34 3.57 7.82
CA CYS A 83 -10.64 3.43 6.55
C CYS A 83 -11.55 3.78 5.37
N ASP A 84 -11.05 4.69 4.53
CA ASP A 84 -11.78 5.20 3.39
C ASP A 84 -11.43 4.40 2.15
N ALA A 85 -12.30 3.45 1.82
CA ALA A 85 -12.16 2.59 0.65
C ALA A 85 -12.21 3.34 -0.68
N THR A 86 -12.61 4.62 -0.69
CA THR A 86 -12.62 5.50 -1.87
C THR A 86 -11.29 6.21 -2.10
N LYS A 87 -10.40 6.20 -1.10
CA LYS A 87 -9.08 6.85 -1.18
C LYS A 87 -7.98 5.86 -1.55
N TYR A 88 -6.78 6.38 -1.81
CA TYR A 88 -5.63 5.54 -2.11
C TYR A 88 -4.99 4.97 -0.85
N ALA A 89 -4.44 3.76 -0.99
CA ALA A 89 -3.45 3.23 -0.06
C ALA A 89 -2.04 3.63 -0.49
N ILE A 90 -1.20 3.93 0.50
CA ILE A 90 0.19 4.36 0.32
C ILE A 90 1.09 3.16 0.59
N TYR A 91 1.98 2.88 -0.36
CA TYR A 91 2.95 1.80 -0.28
C TYR A 91 4.37 2.35 -0.35
N THR A 92 5.27 1.79 0.46
CA THR A 92 6.71 1.95 0.27
C THR A 92 7.12 1.25 -1.03
N ASP A 93 7.77 1.97 -1.94
CA ASP A 93 8.37 1.40 -3.14
C ASP A 93 9.63 0.63 -2.76
N ILE A 94 9.60 -0.70 -2.79
CA ILE A 94 10.77 -1.51 -2.42
C ILE A 94 11.79 -1.70 -3.55
N ALA A 95 11.46 -1.37 -4.80
CA ALA A 95 12.35 -1.61 -5.93
C ALA A 95 13.69 -0.84 -5.82
N PRO A 96 13.71 0.45 -5.40
CA PRO A 96 14.95 1.17 -5.10
C PRO A 96 15.78 0.56 -3.97
N PHE A 97 15.16 -0.16 -3.04
CA PHE A 97 15.83 -0.74 -1.86
C PHE A 97 16.45 -2.12 -2.12
N ARG A 98 16.37 -2.65 -3.35
CA ARG A 98 16.86 -4.00 -3.69
C ARG A 98 18.32 -4.26 -3.29
N SER A 99 19.20 -3.29 -3.47
CA SER A 99 20.62 -3.45 -3.12
C SER A 99 20.81 -3.54 -1.61
N TRP A 100 20.14 -2.67 -0.86
CA TRP A 100 20.15 -2.71 0.61
C TRP A 100 19.52 -4.01 1.13
N LEU A 101 18.37 -4.43 0.59
CA LEU A 101 17.73 -5.69 0.95
C LEU A 101 18.69 -6.87 0.77
N ARG A 102 19.36 -6.97 -0.39
CA ARG A 102 20.36 -8.01 -0.62
C ARG A 102 21.48 -7.98 0.42
N GLN A 103 22.00 -6.81 0.74
CA GLN A 103 23.08 -6.66 1.72
C GLN A 103 22.68 -7.18 3.10
N VAL A 104 21.44 -6.97 3.53
CA VAL A 104 21.00 -7.37 4.88
C VAL A 104 20.41 -8.78 4.94
N THR A 105 20.06 -9.40 3.81
CA THR A 105 19.47 -10.75 3.77
C THR A 105 20.37 -11.82 3.16
N GLN A 106 21.44 -11.45 2.45
CA GLN A 106 22.43 -12.41 1.97
C GLN A 106 23.42 -12.71 3.11
N THR A 107 23.10 -13.75 3.86
CA THR A 107 24.03 -14.43 4.77
C THR A 107 24.98 -15.32 4.00
#